data_AF-A0A9Q8QGS3-F1
#
_entry.id   AF-A0A9Q8QGS3-F1
#
_cell.length_a   1.000
_cell.length_b   1.000
_cell.length_c   1.000
_cell.angle_alpha   90.00
_cell.angle_beta   90.00
_cell.angle_gamma   90.00
#
_symmetry.space_group_name_H-M   'P 1'
#
loop_
_entity.id
_entity.type
_entity.pdbx_description
1 polymer ?
#
loop_
_entity_poly.entity_id
_entity_poly.type
_entity_poly.pdbx_seq_one_letter_code
_entity_poly.pdbx_strand_id
1 'polypeptide(L)'
;MGAELLDRSPMARQLIVQLEAHLAALPESERPSWSLEQELRAPQATSRLNEAALSQPLCTALQIVQVDLLRAAGVELAGIVGHSSGEIGAAYAAGLLSARDALCLLPRSGAMMAVGTSMEDAVDIVAEFDGAATLAACNSSASVTLSGDQDAIDELATIFEDEKKFHRKLKVDKAYHSRHTVPCSAPYMESLRGNGIKVRTPSGSKKGGRVWYSTVYEGLEMSSPEALAKLKDGSYWRDNMVRSVLFYQGLNKALASGTFDLALEIGPHPALRGPATQTIHEAPNREIPYHGVLSRGTTADVALSAALGILWSQENTAQSLVNLESSEAAATNKSDGYRLLKGLPTYRWNHERTYWRESRHSRRLRTRKARVNPILGAVEPESSMTQQRWRNVLRGREIPWLAGHQLQGRTVFPATGYVSTLIEAVRQLPQVAGGTIHLIDISSFCILQAMSFGEDDSGIEILSTLETIRKDNERRTIRAHFTYSSASGRDPNDGFVLTASADVEILLGEPSKSLLPARQAEPPNLVDVTDDRFYGTLADLGYGYTGPFQALYGLRRKLGKAVAQVAIPPSDESTPLVHPGTLDGAIQAIPLAFCDPGDG
;
A
#
# COMPACT_ATOMS: atom_id res chain seq x y z
N MET A 1 -40.80 10.12 3.10
CA MET A 1 -39.69 10.55 3.98
C MET A 1 -39.05 9.32 4.59
N GLY A 2 -37.80 8.98 4.27
CA GLY A 2 -37.14 7.78 4.81
C GLY A 2 -37.76 6.44 4.38
N ALA A 3 -38.54 6.42 3.28
CA ALA A 3 -39.33 5.26 2.86
C ALA A 3 -38.45 4.05 2.52
N GLU A 4 -37.25 4.30 1.98
CA GLU A 4 -36.30 3.27 1.59
C GLU A 4 -35.79 2.48 2.80
N LEU A 5 -35.76 3.08 4.01
CA LEU A 5 -35.46 2.33 5.24
C LEU A 5 -36.55 1.30 5.56
N LEU A 6 -37.82 1.61 5.29
CA LEU A 6 -38.94 0.69 5.51
C LEU A 6 -38.94 -0.45 4.47
N ASP A 7 -38.46 -0.18 3.26
CA ASP A 7 -38.30 -1.20 2.22
C ASP A 7 -37.12 -2.13 2.48
N ARG A 8 -35.99 -1.57 2.91
CA ARG A 8 -34.76 -2.33 3.16
C ARG A 8 -34.76 -3.03 4.52
N SER A 9 -34.99 -2.30 5.62
CA SER A 9 -34.85 -2.81 6.99
C SER A 9 -36.17 -3.37 7.55
N PRO A 10 -36.21 -4.67 7.89
CA PRO A 10 -37.34 -5.26 8.63
C PRO A 10 -37.52 -4.63 10.01
N MET A 11 -36.42 -4.25 10.68
CA MET A 11 -36.47 -3.57 11.99
C MET A 11 -37.14 -2.20 11.88
N ALA A 12 -36.76 -1.39 10.89
CA ALA A 12 -37.39 -0.08 10.66
C ALA A 12 -38.90 -0.22 10.39
N ARG A 13 -39.30 -1.21 9.57
CA ARG A 13 -40.71 -1.49 9.29
C ARG A 13 -41.47 -1.95 10.54
N GLN A 14 -40.90 -2.87 11.33
CA GLN A 14 -41.50 -3.32 12.58
C GLN A 14 -41.66 -2.20 13.60
N LEU A 15 -40.69 -1.29 13.70
CA LEU A 15 -40.79 -0.09 14.54
C LEU A 15 -41.95 0.81 14.09
N ILE A 16 -42.07 1.13 12.78
CA ILE A 16 -43.20 1.93 12.28
C ILE A 16 -44.55 1.23 12.55
N VAL A 17 -44.66 -0.08 12.37
CA VAL A 17 -45.89 -0.84 12.70
C VAL A 17 -46.23 -0.76 14.19
N GLN A 18 -45.23 -0.83 15.08
CA GLN A 18 -45.43 -0.66 16.53
C GLN A 18 -45.87 0.76 16.89
N LEU A 19 -45.24 1.77 16.29
CA LEU A 19 -45.59 3.18 16.45
C LEU A 19 -47.02 3.48 15.95
N GLU A 20 -47.41 2.93 14.81
CA GLU A 20 -48.76 3.05 14.26
C GLU A 20 -49.80 2.35 15.14
N ALA A 21 -49.48 1.18 15.71
CA ALA A 21 -50.33 0.52 16.71
C ALA A 21 -50.47 1.36 18.01
N HIS A 22 -49.45 2.12 18.42
CA HIS A 22 -49.56 3.05 19.54
C HIS A 22 -50.48 4.25 19.23
N LEU A 23 -50.42 4.80 18.01
CA LEU A 23 -51.36 5.84 17.56
C LEU A 23 -52.80 5.31 17.47
N ALA A 24 -52.99 4.08 16.98
CA ALA A 24 -54.31 3.44 16.93
C ALA A 24 -54.92 3.21 18.32
N ALA A 25 -54.08 3.02 19.35
CA ALA A 25 -54.51 2.83 20.73
C ALA A 25 -54.92 4.14 21.46
N LEU A 26 -54.77 5.31 20.84
CA LEU A 26 -55.21 6.59 21.41
C LEU A 26 -56.76 6.68 21.54
N PRO A 27 -57.27 7.57 22.41
CA PRO A 27 -58.69 7.91 22.46
C PRO A 27 -59.24 8.31 21.09
N GLU A 28 -60.53 8.05 20.82
CA GLU A 28 -61.13 8.29 19.50
C GLU A 28 -61.04 9.76 19.03
N SER A 29 -61.04 10.72 19.95
CA SER A 29 -60.83 12.15 19.70
C SER A 29 -59.40 12.54 19.30
N GLU A 30 -58.42 11.68 19.57
CA GLU A 30 -56.98 11.92 19.36
C GLU A 30 -56.36 10.94 18.34
N ARG A 31 -57.03 9.83 18.05
CA ARG A 31 -56.60 8.80 17.10
C ARG A 31 -56.48 9.38 15.68
N PRO A 32 -55.31 9.26 15.03
CA PRO A 32 -55.16 9.62 13.63
C PRO A 32 -56.10 8.86 12.69
N SER A 33 -56.66 9.55 11.71
CA SER A 33 -57.40 8.96 10.58
C SER A 33 -56.51 8.54 9.41
N TRP A 34 -55.19 8.76 9.53
CA TRP A 34 -54.17 8.49 8.53
C TRP A 34 -53.17 7.44 9.04
N SER A 35 -52.52 6.73 8.12
CA SER A 35 -51.51 5.71 8.41
C SER A 35 -50.10 6.31 8.40
N LEU A 36 -49.30 5.96 9.41
CA LEU A 36 -47.93 6.44 9.59
C LEU A 36 -47.02 5.87 8.49
N GLU A 37 -47.12 4.58 8.17
CA GLU A 37 -46.37 3.99 7.06
C GLU A 37 -46.78 4.60 5.71
N GLN A 38 -48.06 4.82 5.45
CA GLN A 38 -48.52 5.37 4.18
C GLN A 38 -48.03 6.81 3.95
N GLU A 39 -48.10 7.68 4.95
CA GLU A 39 -47.64 9.07 4.84
C GLU A 39 -46.09 9.18 4.79
N LEU A 40 -45.35 8.25 5.43
CA LEU A 40 -43.89 8.13 5.22
C LEU A 40 -43.55 7.68 3.79
N ARG A 41 -44.40 6.87 3.15
CA ARG A 41 -44.22 6.37 1.78
C ARG A 41 -44.82 7.27 0.70
N ALA A 42 -45.62 8.27 1.06
CA ALA A 42 -46.32 9.12 0.11
C ALA A 42 -45.35 9.82 -0.87
N PRO A 43 -45.57 9.73 -2.19
CA PRO A 43 -44.73 10.41 -3.17
C PRO A 43 -44.92 11.92 -3.08
N GLN A 44 -43.91 12.69 -3.53
CA GLN A 44 -43.90 14.16 -3.40
C GLN A 44 -45.15 14.85 -3.96
N ALA A 45 -45.77 14.30 -5.00
CA ALA A 45 -46.97 14.87 -5.65
C ALA A 45 -48.24 14.80 -4.78
N THR A 46 -48.33 13.85 -3.84
CA THR A 46 -49.50 13.66 -2.95
C THR A 46 -49.13 13.79 -1.46
N SER A 47 -47.86 14.08 -1.16
CA SER A 47 -47.32 14.12 0.20
C SER A 47 -47.88 15.30 0.99
N ARG A 48 -48.49 15.00 2.13
CA ARG A 48 -49.06 15.98 3.07
C ARG A 48 -48.07 16.44 4.15
N LEU A 49 -46.77 16.17 3.96
CA LEU A 49 -45.66 16.48 4.90
C LEU A 49 -45.53 17.95 5.34
N ASN A 50 -46.22 18.90 4.70
CA ASN A 50 -46.23 20.31 5.12
C ASN A 50 -47.33 20.59 6.17
N GLU A 51 -48.29 19.69 6.37
CA GLU A 51 -49.33 19.85 7.40
C GLU A 51 -48.72 19.56 8.79
N ALA A 52 -48.80 20.53 9.71
CA ALA A 52 -48.33 20.38 11.09
C ALA A 52 -48.79 19.10 11.82
N ALA A 53 -50.03 18.65 11.56
CA ALA A 53 -50.60 17.45 12.18
C ALA A 53 -49.95 16.13 11.72
N LEU A 54 -49.15 16.18 10.64
CA LEU A 54 -48.41 15.06 10.07
C LEU A 54 -46.90 15.24 10.25
N SER A 55 -46.39 16.43 9.99
CA SER A 55 -44.96 16.71 9.91
C SER A 55 -44.21 16.40 11.21
N GLN A 56 -44.80 16.73 12.37
CA GLN A 56 -44.23 16.41 13.68
C GLN A 56 -44.25 14.90 13.98
N PRO A 57 -45.40 14.18 13.93
CA PRO A 57 -45.42 12.73 14.13
C PRO A 57 -44.46 11.97 13.21
N LEU A 58 -44.43 12.32 11.92
CA LEU A 58 -43.59 11.65 10.92
C LEU A 58 -42.09 11.91 11.18
N CYS A 59 -41.73 13.12 11.60
CA CYS A 59 -40.35 13.44 11.99
C CYS A 59 -39.95 12.67 13.26
N THR A 60 -40.78 12.70 14.32
CA THR A 60 -40.52 11.98 15.58
C THR A 60 -40.41 10.47 15.35
N ALA A 61 -41.33 9.87 14.59
CA ALA A 61 -41.28 8.44 14.25
C ALA A 61 -40.00 8.07 13.49
N LEU A 62 -39.58 8.89 12.53
CA LEU A 62 -38.34 8.68 11.80
C LEU A 62 -37.10 8.85 12.69
N GLN A 63 -37.09 9.81 13.62
CA GLN A 63 -36.01 9.99 14.58
C GLN A 63 -35.89 8.80 15.53
N ILE A 64 -37.01 8.24 16.01
CA ILE A 64 -37.04 6.98 16.78
C ILE A 64 -36.40 5.84 15.99
N VAL A 65 -36.82 5.64 14.73
CA VAL A 65 -36.25 4.60 13.84
C VAL A 65 -34.74 4.80 13.63
N GLN A 66 -34.29 6.03 13.37
CA GLN A 66 -32.86 6.33 13.20
C GLN A 66 -32.05 6.04 14.47
N VAL A 67 -32.54 6.48 15.64
CA VAL A 67 -31.90 6.23 16.93
C VAL A 67 -31.75 4.73 17.19
N ASP A 68 -32.77 3.93 16.90
CA ASP A 68 -32.72 2.49 17.16
C ASP A 68 -31.90 1.71 16.12
N LEU A 69 -31.84 2.16 14.87
CA LEU A 69 -30.90 1.62 13.88
C LEU A 69 -29.44 1.95 14.24
N LEU A 70 -29.16 3.16 14.74
CA LEU A 70 -27.85 3.53 15.28
C LEU A 70 -27.46 2.65 16.49
N ARG A 71 -28.36 2.49 17.46
CA ARG A 71 -28.17 1.58 18.60
C ARG A 71 -27.96 0.13 18.16
N ALA A 72 -28.70 -0.35 17.16
CA ALA A 72 -28.51 -1.68 16.59
C ALA A 72 -27.15 -1.83 15.89
N ALA A 73 -26.61 -0.76 15.32
CA ALA A 73 -25.23 -0.69 14.82
C ALA A 73 -24.17 -0.48 15.94
N GLY A 74 -24.55 -0.54 17.23
CA GLY A 74 -23.64 -0.36 18.37
C GLY A 74 -23.34 1.10 18.74
N VAL A 75 -23.91 2.07 18.02
CA VAL A 75 -23.63 3.49 18.21
C VAL A 75 -24.42 4.04 19.41
N GLU A 76 -23.69 4.52 20.41
CA GLU A 76 -24.23 5.12 21.64
C GLU A 76 -23.99 6.63 21.65
N LEU A 77 -25.04 7.42 21.92
CA LEU A 77 -24.99 8.88 21.88
C LEU A 77 -24.59 9.43 23.28
N ALA A 78 -23.38 9.98 23.38
CA ALA A 78 -22.86 10.53 24.63
C ALA A 78 -23.49 11.87 25.03
N GLY A 79 -23.63 12.79 24.07
CA GLY A 79 -24.24 14.11 24.24
C GLY A 79 -25.37 14.30 23.22
N ILE A 80 -26.51 14.81 23.68
CA ILE A 80 -27.74 14.94 22.91
C ILE A 80 -28.28 16.36 23.12
N VAL A 81 -28.67 17.03 22.03
CA VAL A 81 -29.31 18.35 22.04
C VAL A 81 -30.50 18.28 21.10
N GLY A 82 -31.70 18.60 21.57
CA GLY A 82 -32.90 18.67 20.72
C GLY A 82 -33.06 20.05 20.07
N HIS A 83 -34.02 20.18 19.17
CA HIS A 83 -34.43 21.47 18.61
C HIS A 83 -35.94 21.42 18.37
N SER A 84 -36.71 22.20 19.13
CA SER A 84 -38.19 22.22 19.05
C SER A 84 -38.81 20.81 19.12
N SER A 85 -39.48 20.33 18.06
CA SER A 85 -40.02 18.97 17.99
C SER A 85 -38.96 17.88 18.17
N GLY A 86 -37.71 18.17 17.81
CA GLY A 86 -36.56 17.28 18.04
C GLY A 86 -36.21 17.05 19.52
N GLU A 87 -36.72 17.85 20.46
CA GLU A 87 -36.60 17.56 21.91
C GLU A 87 -37.32 16.25 22.30
N ILE A 88 -38.37 15.87 21.56
CA ILE A 88 -39.07 14.58 21.75
C ILE A 88 -38.15 13.42 21.34
N GLY A 89 -37.49 13.55 20.18
CA GLY A 89 -36.47 12.61 19.71
C GLY A 89 -35.25 12.56 20.64
N ALA A 90 -34.83 13.70 21.19
CA ALA A 90 -33.73 13.80 22.15
C ALA A 90 -34.04 13.07 23.47
N ALA A 91 -35.25 13.24 24.01
CA ALA A 91 -35.71 12.53 25.21
C ALA A 91 -35.82 11.00 24.98
N TYR A 92 -36.17 10.57 23.76
CA TYR A 92 -36.10 9.15 23.38
C TYR A 92 -34.65 8.65 23.26
N ALA A 93 -33.76 9.43 22.63
CA ALA A 93 -32.35 9.11 22.49
C ALA A 93 -31.64 8.96 23.85
N ALA A 94 -31.95 9.83 24.81
CA ALA A 94 -31.48 9.76 26.19
C ALA A 94 -32.07 8.58 26.99
N GLY A 95 -33.16 7.97 26.51
CA GLY A 95 -33.87 6.88 27.19
C GLY A 95 -34.79 7.34 28.32
N LEU A 96 -35.11 8.64 28.40
CA LEU A 96 -36.07 9.19 29.37
C LEU A 96 -37.53 8.95 28.95
N LEU A 97 -37.77 8.62 27.68
CA LEU A 97 -39.09 8.24 27.15
C LEU A 97 -39.08 6.85 26.51
N SER A 98 -40.26 6.25 26.41
CA SER A 98 -40.48 5.13 25.49
C SER A 98 -40.81 5.64 24.08
N ALA A 99 -40.70 4.77 23.07
CA ALA A 99 -41.12 5.08 21.71
C ALA A 99 -42.61 5.45 21.63
N ARG A 100 -43.45 4.74 22.40
CA ARG A 100 -44.88 5.04 22.61
C ARG A 100 -45.09 6.43 23.20
N ASP A 101 -44.41 6.73 24.31
CA ASP A 101 -44.61 7.98 25.05
C ASP A 101 -44.09 9.19 24.26
N ALA A 102 -42.97 9.04 23.55
CA ALA A 102 -42.45 10.03 22.61
C ALA A 102 -43.48 10.36 21.51
N LEU A 103 -44.11 9.34 20.91
CA LEU A 103 -45.10 9.55 19.86
C LEU A 103 -46.43 10.14 20.38
N CYS A 104 -46.74 10.02 21.67
CA CYS A 104 -47.91 10.66 22.29
C CYS A 104 -47.69 12.15 22.66
N LEU A 105 -46.49 12.71 22.50
CA LEU A 105 -46.12 14.08 22.91
C LEU A 105 -46.23 15.12 21.77
N LEU A 106 -47.27 15.05 20.93
CA LEU A 106 -47.33 15.81 19.67
C LEU A 106 -48.33 17.00 19.72
N PRO A 107 -47.85 18.27 19.77
CA PRO A 107 -48.69 19.47 19.78
C PRO A 107 -49.17 19.96 18.40
N ARG A 108 -49.98 21.05 18.38
CA ARG A 108 -50.63 21.61 17.17
C ARG A 108 -50.46 23.15 17.01
N SER A 109 -49.73 23.64 15.98
CA SER A 109 -50.15 24.75 15.05
C SER A 109 -49.80 26.33 15.25
N GLY A 110 -49.65 27.21 14.17
CA GLY A 110 -49.45 28.75 14.02
C GLY A 110 -49.07 29.43 12.58
N ALA A 111 -47.87 30.07 12.31
CA ALA A 111 -46.85 30.21 11.15
C ALA A 111 -45.30 30.66 11.47
N MET A 112 -44.15 30.24 10.81
CA MET A 112 -42.70 30.63 11.14
C MET A 112 -41.73 31.08 9.97
N MET A 113 -40.57 31.74 10.26
CA MET A 113 -39.48 32.19 9.35
C MET A 113 -38.04 32.12 9.93
N ALA A 114 -36.99 31.86 9.14
CA ALA A 114 -35.57 31.88 9.57
C ALA A 114 -34.81 33.15 9.12
N VAL A 115 -33.90 33.66 9.96
CA VAL A 115 -33.17 34.93 9.74
C VAL A 115 -31.70 34.82 10.23
N GLY A 116 -30.76 35.41 9.49
CA GLY A 116 -29.34 35.52 9.85
C GLY A 116 -29.03 36.85 10.52
N THR A 117 -29.28 36.94 11.83
CA THR A 117 -28.93 38.08 12.70
C THR A 117 -28.65 37.55 14.12
N SER A 118 -28.09 38.35 15.03
CA SER A 118 -27.84 37.90 16.41
C SER A 118 -29.14 37.80 17.23
N MET A 119 -29.08 37.15 18.39
CA MET A 119 -30.22 37.10 19.32
C MET A 119 -30.57 38.49 19.89
N GLU A 120 -29.57 39.35 20.09
CA GLU A 120 -29.74 40.70 20.63
C GLU A 120 -30.47 41.58 19.61
N ASP A 121 -29.94 41.68 18.37
CA ASP A 121 -30.60 42.42 17.27
C ASP A 121 -32.03 41.93 17.02
N ALA A 122 -32.25 40.61 17.10
CA ALA A 122 -33.56 40.01 16.85
C ALA A 122 -34.59 40.39 17.91
N VAL A 123 -34.18 40.50 19.18
CA VAL A 123 -35.06 40.90 20.28
C VAL A 123 -35.42 42.39 20.15
N ASP A 124 -34.45 43.23 19.82
CA ASP A 124 -34.69 44.67 19.63
C ASP A 124 -35.63 44.94 18.44
N ILE A 125 -35.41 44.27 17.29
CA ILE A 125 -36.26 44.44 16.10
C ILE A 125 -37.69 43.92 16.33
N VAL A 126 -37.89 42.75 16.97
CA VAL A 126 -39.26 42.25 17.21
C VAL A 126 -40.01 42.98 18.33
N ALA A 127 -39.32 43.77 19.15
CA ALA A 127 -39.96 44.62 20.16
C ALA A 127 -40.84 45.70 19.54
N GLU A 128 -40.54 46.15 18.31
CA GLU A 128 -41.33 47.15 17.58
C GLU A 128 -42.67 46.59 17.04
N PHE A 129 -42.87 45.26 17.08
CA PHE A 129 -44.04 44.58 16.51
C PHE A 129 -45.13 44.22 17.55
N ASP A 130 -45.08 44.73 18.79
CA ASP A 130 -46.09 44.52 19.85
C ASP A 130 -46.53 43.04 20.06
N GLY A 131 -45.60 42.10 19.84
CA GLY A 131 -45.84 40.65 19.95
C GLY A 131 -46.54 40.01 18.76
N ALA A 132 -46.79 40.74 17.66
CA ALA A 132 -47.14 40.18 16.36
C ALA A 132 -45.98 39.37 15.76
N ALA A 133 -44.72 39.70 16.10
CA ALA A 133 -43.54 38.87 15.86
C ALA A 133 -42.80 38.55 17.17
N THR A 134 -42.13 37.41 17.21
CA THR A 134 -41.38 36.90 18.37
C THR A 134 -40.15 36.11 17.94
N LEU A 135 -39.09 36.12 18.77
CA LEU A 135 -37.94 35.23 18.61
C LEU A 135 -38.35 33.79 18.92
N ALA A 136 -38.35 32.95 17.89
CA ALA A 136 -38.77 31.54 17.97
C ALA A 136 -37.61 30.59 18.31
N ALA A 137 -36.41 30.85 17.78
CA ALA A 137 -35.22 30.07 18.07
C ALA A 137 -33.94 30.90 17.94
N CYS A 138 -32.95 30.61 18.78
CA CYS A 138 -31.56 31.01 18.62
C CYS A 138 -30.75 29.78 18.18
N ASN A 139 -30.36 29.74 16.91
CA ASN A 139 -29.73 28.57 16.28
C ASN A 139 -28.19 28.66 16.35
N SER A 140 -27.61 29.84 16.15
CA SER A 140 -26.18 30.12 16.37
C SER A 140 -26.01 31.58 16.83
N SER A 141 -24.77 31.99 17.11
CA SER A 141 -24.42 33.39 17.43
C SER A 141 -24.93 34.43 16.40
N ALA A 142 -25.13 34.00 15.14
CA ALA A 142 -25.57 34.84 14.02
C ALA A 142 -26.73 34.23 13.21
N SER A 143 -27.49 33.30 13.80
CA SER A 143 -28.66 32.69 13.14
C SER A 143 -29.79 32.48 14.14
N VAL A 144 -30.95 33.03 13.80
CA VAL A 144 -32.19 32.97 14.58
C VAL A 144 -33.36 32.52 13.71
N THR A 145 -34.49 32.27 14.35
CA THR A 145 -35.78 32.01 13.70
C THR A 145 -36.81 32.91 14.36
N LEU A 146 -37.58 33.65 13.56
CA LEU A 146 -38.67 34.50 14.01
C LEU A 146 -40.02 33.82 13.70
N SER A 147 -41.03 34.06 14.53
CA SER A 147 -42.37 33.51 14.35
C SER A 147 -43.43 34.51 14.77
N GLY A 148 -44.57 34.52 14.08
CA GLY A 148 -45.53 35.59 14.23
C GLY A 148 -46.69 35.55 13.24
N ASP A 149 -47.39 36.67 13.18
CA ASP A 149 -48.43 36.95 12.20
C ASP A 149 -47.83 37.06 10.80
N GLN A 150 -48.63 36.78 9.77
CA GLN A 150 -48.12 36.61 8.41
C GLN A 150 -47.62 37.93 7.81
N ASP A 151 -48.37 39.01 8.03
CA ASP A 151 -48.02 40.39 7.67
C ASP A 151 -46.74 40.85 8.38
N ALA A 152 -46.65 40.70 9.70
CA ALA A 152 -45.44 41.07 10.48
C ALA A 152 -44.18 40.34 9.99
N ILE A 153 -44.31 39.05 9.61
CA ILE A 153 -43.21 38.25 9.06
C ILE A 153 -42.80 38.71 7.64
N ASP A 154 -43.74 39.19 6.83
CA ASP A 154 -43.45 39.70 5.48
C ASP A 154 -42.89 41.14 5.51
N GLU A 155 -43.27 41.94 6.49
CA GLU A 155 -42.65 43.24 6.80
C GLU A 155 -41.20 43.06 7.28
N LEU A 156 -40.97 42.17 8.25
CA LEU A 156 -39.62 41.81 8.69
C LEU A 156 -38.73 41.28 7.55
N ALA A 157 -39.28 40.49 6.63
CA ALA A 157 -38.52 40.04 5.46
C ALA A 157 -38.09 41.22 4.55
N THR A 158 -38.90 42.26 4.46
CA THR A 158 -38.56 43.49 3.71
C THR A 158 -37.46 44.27 4.42
N ILE A 159 -37.56 44.45 5.73
CA ILE A 159 -36.51 45.09 6.56
C ILE A 159 -35.18 44.36 6.41
N PHE A 160 -35.16 43.02 6.50
CA PHE A 160 -33.91 42.25 6.38
C PHE A 160 -33.33 42.21 4.96
N GLU A 161 -34.16 42.34 3.90
CA GLU A 161 -33.68 42.54 2.52
C GLU A 161 -32.98 43.89 2.37
N ASP A 162 -33.58 44.98 2.90
CA ASP A 162 -32.99 46.32 2.87
C ASP A 162 -31.68 46.40 3.69
N GLU A 163 -31.61 45.72 4.84
CA GLU A 163 -30.37 45.53 5.62
C GLU A 163 -29.36 44.58 4.97
N LYS A 164 -29.71 43.90 3.86
CA LYS A 164 -28.91 42.87 3.18
C LYS A 164 -28.50 41.69 4.08
N LYS A 165 -29.31 41.39 5.10
CA LYS A 165 -29.14 40.23 5.96
C LYS A 165 -29.76 39.00 5.29
N PHE A 166 -29.22 37.81 5.59
CA PHE A 166 -29.82 36.57 5.10
C PHE A 166 -31.21 36.38 5.74
N HIS A 167 -32.25 36.23 4.95
CA HIS A 167 -33.57 35.82 5.43
C HIS A 167 -34.14 34.70 4.56
N ARG A 168 -34.98 33.87 5.17
CA ARG A 168 -35.68 32.80 4.47
C ARG A 168 -36.96 32.41 5.20
N LYS A 169 -38.09 32.82 4.65
CA LYS A 169 -39.43 32.34 5.02
C LYS A 169 -39.48 30.81 4.99
N LEU A 170 -39.89 30.18 6.09
CA LEU A 170 -39.96 28.72 6.20
C LEU A 170 -41.28 28.23 5.60
N LYS A 171 -41.25 27.05 4.97
CA LYS A 171 -42.46 26.39 4.44
C LYS A 171 -43.18 25.63 5.55
N VAL A 172 -43.62 26.35 6.56
CA VAL A 172 -44.50 25.83 7.61
C VAL A 172 -45.83 26.55 7.55
N ASP A 173 -46.90 25.79 7.71
CA ASP A 173 -48.21 26.36 7.90
C ASP A 173 -48.42 26.88 9.35
N LYS A 174 -47.44 26.68 10.27
CA LYS A 174 -47.57 26.77 11.75
C LYS A 174 -46.39 27.46 12.57
N ALA A 175 -46.63 28.12 13.75
CA ALA A 175 -45.86 29.23 14.46
C ALA A 175 -45.49 28.79 15.87
N TYR A 176 -44.57 27.86 15.93
CA TYR A 176 -44.10 27.39 17.20
C TYR A 176 -43.32 28.50 17.91
N HIS A 177 -43.43 28.57 19.23
CA HIS A 177 -42.70 29.54 20.08
C HIS A 177 -43.15 31.00 19.91
N SER A 178 -44.44 31.18 19.59
CA SER A 178 -45.12 32.48 19.55
C SER A 178 -46.42 32.47 20.36
N ARG A 179 -47.07 33.64 20.48
CA ARG A 179 -48.42 33.80 21.07
C ARG A 179 -49.46 32.83 20.50
N HIS A 180 -49.33 32.39 19.24
CA HIS A 180 -50.28 31.49 18.57
C HIS A 180 -50.35 30.09 19.21
N THR A 181 -49.29 29.63 19.87
CA THR A 181 -49.29 28.32 20.55
C THR A 181 -49.90 28.34 21.95
N VAL A 182 -49.98 29.50 22.60
CA VAL A 182 -50.47 29.64 23.97
C VAL A 182 -51.90 29.08 24.15
N PRO A 183 -52.88 29.36 23.28
CA PRO A 183 -54.23 28.78 23.39
C PRO A 183 -54.26 27.25 23.29
N CYS A 184 -53.35 26.65 22.52
CA CYS A 184 -53.26 25.20 22.35
C CYS A 184 -52.63 24.49 23.56
N SER A 185 -52.02 25.23 24.49
CA SER A 185 -51.19 24.67 25.56
C SER A 185 -51.99 23.95 26.66
N ALA A 186 -53.19 24.43 26.99
CA ALA A 186 -54.04 23.80 28.00
C ALA A 186 -54.68 22.48 27.51
N PRO A 187 -55.31 22.41 26.32
CA PRO A 187 -55.80 21.14 25.77
C PRO A 187 -54.69 20.11 25.55
N TYR A 188 -53.50 20.57 25.11
CA TYR A 188 -52.33 19.71 24.99
C TYR A 188 -51.92 19.10 26.34
N MET A 189 -51.81 19.91 27.39
CA MET A 189 -51.50 19.43 28.75
C MET A 189 -52.54 18.47 29.33
N GLU A 190 -53.82 18.60 28.94
CA GLU A 190 -54.87 17.66 29.32
C GLU A 190 -54.71 16.32 28.60
N SER A 191 -54.49 16.32 27.28
CA SER A 191 -54.15 15.12 26.50
C SER A 191 -52.91 14.40 27.05
N LEU A 192 -51.83 15.11 27.40
CA LEU A 192 -50.63 14.50 27.99
C LEU A 192 -50.92 13.77 29.31
N ARG A 193 -51.81 14.32 30.15
CA ARG A 193 -52.23 13.68 31.40
C ARG A 193 -53.11 12.46 31.12
N GLY A 194 -54.06 12.58 30.19
CA GLY A 194 -54.94 11.48 29.77
C GLY A 194 -54.19 10.29 29.17
N ASN A 195 -53.15 10.57 28.39
CA ASN A 195 -52.30 9.54 27.78
C ASN A 195 -51.29 8.88 28.74
N GLY A 196 -51.15 9.38 29.98
CA GLY A 196 -50.37 8.71 31.03
C GLY A 196 -48.89 8.54 30.69
N ILE A 197 -48.26 9.59 30.15
CA ILE A 197 -46.83 9.63 29.77
C ILE A 197 -45.94 9.25 30.96
N LYS A 198 -45.00 8.31 30.75
CA LYS A 198 -44.08 7.83 31.80
C LYS A 198 -42.64 8.23 31.54
N VAL A 199 -42.13 9.16 32.34
CA VAL A 199 -40.69 9.48 32.39
C VAL A 199 -39.94 8.29 32.99
N ARG A 200 -38.98 7.78 32.24
CA ARG A 200 -38.11 6.65 32.61
C ARG A 200 -36.84 7.17 33.26
N THR A 201 -36.27 6.36 34.16
CA THR A 201 -34.88 6.51 34.59
C THR A 201 -34.00 5.65 33.68
N PRO A 202 -32.86 6.17 33.15
CA PRO A 202 -31.98 5.38 32.30
C PRO A 202 -31.45 4.14 33.05
N SER A 203 -31.88 2.96 32.60
CA SER A 203 -31.48 1.68 33.21
C SER A 203 -30.10 1.27 32.70
N GLY A 204 -29.06 1.77 33.38
CA GLY A 204 -27.69 1.28 33.25
C GLY A 204 -26.96 1.64 31.95
N SER A 205 -26.03 2.58 32.03
CA SER A 205 -24.83 2.55 31.19
C SER A 205 -23.59 2.57 32.09
N LYS A 206 -22.49 2.00 31.60
CA LYS A 206 -21.17 2.13 32.24
C LYS A 206 -20.75 3.61 32.18
N LYS A 207 -19.75 3.99 33.00
CA LYS A 207 -19.23 5.37 33.16
C LYS A 207 -19.23 6.16 31.84
N GLY A 208 -19.99 7.25 31.77
CA GLY A 208 -20.22 8.05 30.56
C GLY A 208 -21.65 7.88 30.03
N GLY A 209 -22.64 8.46 30.75
CA GLY A 209 -24.06 8.32 30.42
C GLY A 209 -24.51 9.13 29.20
N ARG A 210 -25.67 8.77 28.63
CA ARG A 210 -26.35 9.50 27.56
C ARG A 210 -26.92 10.82 28.13
N VAL A 211 -26.22 11.94 28.00
CA VAL A 211 -26.66 13.22 28.57
C VAL A 211 -27.41 14.04 27.53
N TRP A 212 -28.64 14.46 27.86
CA TRP A 212 -29.43 15.40 27.06
C TRP A 212 -29.41 16.78 27.69
N TYR A 213 -29.02 17.77 26.89
CA TYR A 213 -29.02 19.19 27.23
C TYR A 213 -30.21 19.87 26.56
N SER A 214 -31.08 20.46 27.38
CA SER A 214 -32.29 21.14 26.93
C SER A 214 -31.99 22.44 26.17
N THR A 215 -32.82 22.74 25.19
CA THR A 215 -32.89 24.04 24.50
C THR A 215 -34.10 24.86 24.93
N VAL A 216 -35.10 24.25 25.57
CA VAL A 216 -36.24 24.94 26.21
C VAL A 216 -35.83 25.71 27.48
N TYR A 217 -34.79 25.18 28.14
CA TYR A 217 -34.22 25.69 29.38
C TYR A 217 -32.71 25.67 29.19
N GLU A 218 -32.08 26.85 29.18
CA GLU A 218 -30.69 27.15 28.79
C GLU A 218 -29.65 26.07 29.16
N GLY A 219 -29.48 25.06 28.30
CA GLY A 219 -28.55 23.95 28.53
C GLY A 219 -28.85 23.09 29.76
N LEU A 220 -30.06 23.11 30.31
CA LEU A 220 -30.43 22.33 31.50
C LEU A 220 -30.20 20.84 31.24
N GLU A 221 -29.43 20.21 32.12
CA GLU A 221 -29.15 18.78 32.05
C GLU A 221 -30.41 17.99 32.43
N MET A 222 -30.94 17.22 31.48
CA MET A 222 -32.27 16.62 31.64
C MET A 222 -32.31 15.38 32.54
N SER A 223 -31.15 14.90 32.99
CA SER A 223 -30.97 13.92 34.08
C SER A 223 -31.10 14.53 35.48
N SER A 224 -31.11 15.87 35.62
CA SER A 224 -31.19 16.55 36.91
C SER A 224 -32.56 16.35 37.61
N PRO A 225 -32.62 16.38 38.96
CA PRO A 225 -33.90 16.25 39.67
C PRO A 225 -34.94 17.30 39.29
N GLU A 226 -34.52 18.53 38.99
CA GLU A 226 -35.40 19.61 38.53
C GLU A 226 -36.00 19.29 37.15
N ALA A 227 -35.16 18.92 36.19
CA ALA A 227 -35.62 18.54 34.86
C ALA A 227 -36.57 17.33 34.90
N LEU A 228 -36.23 16.31 35.68
CA LEU A 228 -37.07 15.12 35.85
C LEU A 228 -38.42 15.46 36.51
N ALA A 229 -38.52 16.49 37.36
CA ALA A 229 -39.79 16.97 37.87
C ALA A 229 -40.65 17.61 36.76
N LYS A 230 -40.05 18.53 35.99
CA LYS A 230 -40.69 19.22 34.85
C LYS A 230 -41.14 18.28 33.72
N LEU A 231 -40.43 17.17 33.52
CA LEU A 231 -40.83 16.12 32.58
C LEU A 231 -42.02 15.31 33.11
N LYS A 232 -42.09 15.05 34.44
CA LYS A 232 -43.14 14.23 35.07
C LYS A 232 -44.47 14.96 35.21
N ASP A 233 -44.46 16.26 35.48
CA ASP A 233 -45.68 17.07 35.56
C ASP A 233 -46.18 17.59 34.18
N GLY A 234 -45.41 17.32 33.12
CA GLY A 234 -45.68 17.71 31.74
C GLY A 234 -45.30 19.16 31.39
N SER A 235 -44.92 19.99 32.37
CA SER A 235 -44.64 21.42 32.17
C SER A 235 -43.52 21.66 31.16
N TYR A 236 -42.52 20.78 31.10
CA TYR A 236 -41.46 20.83 30.08
C TYR A 236 -42.00 20.82 28.65
N TRP A 237 -43.01 19.98 28.37
CA TRP A 237 -43.56 19.81 27.03
C TRP A 237 -44.46 20.96 26.61
N ARG A 238 -45.20 21.54 27.56
CA ARG A 238 -45.87 22.84 27.38
C ARG A 238 -44.85 23.93 27.04
N ASP A 239 -43.77 24.00 27.81
CA ASP A 239 -42.75 25.01 27.66
C ASP A 239 -42.00 24.88 26.33
N ASN A 240 -41.74 23.65 25.85
CA ASN A 240 -41.18 23.37 24.53
C ASN A 240 -42.06 23.83 23.35
N MET A 241 -43.36 24.05 23.59
CA MET A 241 -44.28 24.53 22.55
C MET A 241 -44.35 26.07 22.51
N VAL A 242 -44.07 26.73 23.63
CA VAL A 242 -44.37 28.15 23.87
C VAL A 242 -43.11 29.02 24.00
N ARG A 243 -42.01 28.50 24.58
CA ARG A 243 -40.77 29.24 24.79
C ARG A 243 -39.85 29.17 23.58
N SER A 244 -39.07 30.23 23.36
CA SER A 244 -38.00 30.26 22.35
C SER A 244 -36.99 29.12 22.54
N VAL A 245 -36.58 28.52 21.43
CA VAL A 245 -35.61 27.40 21.40
C VAL A 245 -34.18 27.94 21.47
N LEU A 246 -33.50 27.71 22.59
CA LEU A 246 -32.12 28.15 22.87
C LEU A 246 -31.09 27.10 22.39
N PHE A 247 -31.08 26.79 21.09
CA PHE A 247 -30.23 25.74 20.53
C PHE A 247 -28.74 26.09 20.58
N TYR A 248 -28.38 27.35 20.29
CA TYR A 248 -27.02 27.86 20.46
C TYR A 248 -26.48 27.64 21.89
N GLN A 249 -27.29 27.99 22.91
CA GLN A 249 -26.94 27.84 24.32
C GLN A 249 -26.87 26.36 24.73
N GLY A 250 -27.85 25.54 24.31
CA GLY A 250 -27.87 24.10 24.58
C GLY A 250 -26.67 23.35 23.98
N LEU A 251 -26.32 23.68 22.73
CA LEU A 251 -25.15 23.11 22.06
C LEU A 251 -23.83 23.57 22.70
N ASN A 252 -23.68 24.86 23.01
CA ASN A 252 -22.52 25.35 23.77
C ASN A 252 -22.39 24.68 25.12
N LYS A 253 -23.49 24.46 25.85
CA LYS A 253 -23.48 23.76 27.14
C LYS A 253 -23.07 22.30 26.99
N ALA A 254 -23.56 21.60 25.97
CA ALA A 254 -23.12 20.24 25.66
C ALA A 254 -21.62 20.20 25.38
N LEU A 255 -21.13 21.06 24.47
CA LEU A 255 -19.71 21.17 24.11
C LEU A 255 -18.83 21.51 25.33
N ALA A 256 -19.26 22.42 26.20
CA ALA A 256 -18.52 22.75 27.43
C ALA A 256 -18.49 21.60 28.46
N SER A 257 -19.47 20.68 28.42
CA SER A 257 -19.65 19.64 29.45
C SER A 257 -19.01 18.29 29.10
N GLY A 258 -18.65 18.06 27.84
CA GLY A 258 -18.06 16.79 27.38
C GLY A 258 -17.12 16.97 26.19
N THR A 259 -16.38 15.92 25.86
CA THR A 259 -15.58 15.79 24.62
C THR A 259 -16.31 14.88 23.64
N PHE A 260 -16.35 15.24 22.36
CA PHE A 260 -17.04 14.49 21.32
C PHE A 260 -16.17 14.47 20.07
N ASP A 261 -16.06 13.30 19.45
CA ASP A 261 -15.25 13.11 18.23
C ASP A 261 -16.04 13.40 16.95
N LEU A 262 -17.38 13.35 17.00
CA LEU A 262 -18.27 13.56 15.85
C LEU A 262 -19.67 14.01 16.29
N ALA A 263 -20.35 14.80 15.45
CA ALA A 263 -21.73 15.23 15.63
C ALA A 263 -22.66 14.65 14.55
N LEU A 264 -23.78 14.04 14.98
CA LEU A 264 -24.80 13.48 14.10
C LEU A 264 -26.12 14.26 14.19
N GLU A 265 -26.66 14.70 13.05
CA GLU A 265 -28.01 15.25 12.95
C GLU A 265 -29.02 14.14 12.66
N ILE A 266 -29.84 13.83 13.66
CA ILE A 266 -30.88 12.79 13.60
C ILE A 266 -32.19 13.45 13.15
N GLY A 267 -32.65 13.11 11.95
CA GLY A 267 -33.79 13.72 11.30
C GLY A 267 -33.86 13.42 9.80
N PRO A 268 -34.84 13.97 9.07
CA PRO A 268 -35.04 13.65 7.65
C PRO A 268 -34.02 14.30 6.70
N HIS A 269 -33.27 15.30 7.17
CA HIS A 269 -32.28 16.06 6.42
C HIS A 269 -31.44 16.87 7.42
N PRO A 270 -30.15 17.16 7.16
CA PRO A 270 -29.34 18.04 8.00
C PRO A 270 -29.75 19.52 7.87
N ALA A 271 -30.83 19.91 8.56
CA ALA A 271 -31.35 21.27 8.58
C ALA A 271 -30.55 22.21 9.51
N LEU A 272 -29.93 21.66 10.56
CA LEU A 272 -29.16 22.39 11.57
C LEU A 272 -27.66 22.44 11.29
N ARG A 273 -27.15 21.73 10.26
CA ARG A 273 -25.72 21.75 9.87
C ARG A 273 -25.10 23.16 9.87
N GLY A 274 -25.73 24.13 9.20
CA GLY A 274 -25.22 25.50 9.14
C GLY A 274 -24.96 26.11 10.53
N PRO A 275 -26.01 26.34 11.34
CA PRO A 275 -25.85 26.89 12.68
C PRO A 275 -25.02 26.02 13.63
N ALA A 276 -25.20 24.69 13.60
CA ALA A 276 -24.47 23.78 14.49
C ALA A 276 -22.96 23.74 14.19
N THR A 277 -22.55 23.70 12.91
CA THR A 277 -21.14 23.78 12.52
C THR A 277 -20.54 25.13 12.91
N GLN A 278 -21.29 26.24 12.79
CA GLN A 278 -20.84 27.55 13.27
C GLN A 278 -20.54 27.52 14.77
N THR A 279 -21.48 27.06 15.60
CA THR A 279 -21.30 26.97 17.06
C THR A 279 -20.17 26.00 17.47
N ILE A 280 -19.96 24.92 16.70
CA ILE A 280 -18.82 24.01 16.90
C ILE A 280 -17.49 24.73 16.63
N HIS A 281 -17.39 25.53 15.56
CA HIS A 281 -16.17 26.29 15.24
C HIS A 281 -15.89 27.44 16.22
N GLU A 282 -16.93 28.00 16.83
CA GLU A 282 -16.81 29.03 17.88
C GLU A 282 -16.32 28.45 19.22
N ALA A 283 -16.51 27.14 19.44
CA ALA A 283 -16.03 26.47 20.64
C ALA A 283 -14.50 26.22 20.59
N PRO A 284 -13.75 26.53 21.66
CA PRO A 284 -12.28 26.51 21.62
C PRO A 284 -11.70 25.10 21.41
N ASN A 285 -10.72 25.01 20.51
CA ASN A 285 -9.91 23.82 20.20
C ASN A 285 -10.73 22.57 19.76
N ARG A 286 -11.78 22.74 18.95
CA ARG A 286 -12.66 21.65 18.51
C ARG A 286 -12.95 21.67 17.01
N GLU A 287 -12.36 20.73 16.28
CA GLU A 287 -12.82 20.33 14.95
C GLU A 287 -13.68 19.08 15.10
N ILE A 288 -15.01 19.25 15.23
CA ILE A 288 -15.96 18.13 15.33
C ILE A 288 -16.67 17.99 13.97
N PRO A 289 -16.44 16.90 13.20
CA PRO A 289 -17.14 16.65 11.95
C PRO A 289 -18.65 16.58 12.16
N TYR A 290 -19.44 17.16 11.24
CA TYR A 290 -20.89 17.24 11.34
C TYR A 290 -21.58 16.55 10.17
N HIS A 291 -22.37 15.51 10.46
CA HIS A 291 -23.03 14.69 9.44
C HIS A 291 -24.50 14.44 9.76
N GLY A 292 -25.36 14.48 8.73
CA GLY A 292 -26.76 14.08 8.89
C GLY A 292 -26.92 12.58 8.69
N VAL A 293 -27.75 11.93 9.50
CA VAL A 293 -28.06 10.50 9.34
C VAL A 293 -28.78 10.21 8.03
N LEU A 294 -29.70 11.11 7.62
CA LEU A 294 -30.32 11.12 6.31
C LEU A 294 -30.05 12.43 5.57
N SER A 295 -30.11 12.42 4.24
CA SER A 295 -30.00 13.63 3.41
C SER A 295 -31.09 13.67 2.35
N ARG A 296 -31.40 14.87 1.83
CA ARG A 296 -32.42 15.08 0.81
C ARG A 296 -31.77 14.91 -0.56
N GLY A 297 -32.40 14.12 -1.44
CA GLY A 297 -31.83 13.80 -2.76
C GLY A 297 -30.93 12.57 -2.77
N THR A 298 -30.75 11.89 -1.62
CA THR A 298 -30.09 10.59 -1.48
C THR A 298 -31.12 9.59 -0.97
N THR A 299 -31.05 8.33 -1.38
CA THR A 299 -31.90 7.28 -0.80
C THR A 299 -31.54 7.04 0.67
N ALA A 300 -32.53 6.76 1.51
CA ALA A 300 -32.33 6.76 2.95
C ALA A 300 -31.42 5.63 3.46
N ASP A 301 -31.39 4.50 2.74
CA ASP A 301 -30.46 3.39 2.99
C ASP A 301 -29.00 3.81 2.76
N VAL A 302 -28.70 4.44 1.62
CA VAL A 302 -27.36 4.94 1.29
C VAL A 302 -26.92 6.06 2.24
N ALA A 303 -27.82 6.95 2.63
CA ALA A 303 -27.50 8.03 3.57
C ALA A 303 -27.14 7.49 4.97
N LEU A 304 -27.91 6.54 5.49
CA LEU A 304 -27.60 5.86 6.76
C LEU A 304 -26.28 5.09 6.68
N SER A 305 -26.06 4.32 5.60
CA SER A 305 -24.79 3.61 5.37
C SER A 305 -23.60 4.56 5.29
N ALA A 306 -23.75 5.74 4.69
CA ALA A 306 -22.71 6.76 4.66
C ALA A 306 -22.42 7.32 6.05
N ALA A 307 -23.44 7.60 6.87
CA ALA A 307 -23.26 8.05 8.26
C ALA A 307 -22.50 7.01 9.11
N LEU A 308 -22.84 5.71 8.98
CA LEU A 308 -22.11 4.62 9.63
C LEU A 308 -20.68 4.48 9.08
N GLY A 309 -20.48 4.60 7.77
CA GLY A 309 -19.15 4.54 7.14
C GLY A 309 -18.24 5.70 7.57
N ILE A 310 -18.82 6.88 7.82
CA ILE A 310 -18.10 8.04 8.35
C ILE A 310 -17.68 7.79 9.80
N LEU A 311 -18.60 7.34 10.67
CA LEU A 311 -18.26 6.93 12.04
C LEU A 311 -17.09 5.94 12.02
N TRP A 312 -17.20 4.86 11.25
CA TRP A 312 -16.17 3.84 11.09
C TRP A 312 -14.82 4.41 10.59
N SER A 313 -14.85 5.37 9.67
CA SER A 313 -13.63 6.01 9.14
C SER A 313 -12.90 6.94 10.12
N GLN A 314 -13.59 7.42 11.16
CA GLN A 314 -13.06 8.33 12.19
C GLN A 314 -12.67 7.59 13.47
N GLU A 315 -12.81 6.26 13.51
CA GLU A 315 -12.46 5.44 14.67
C GLU A 315 -10.94 5.41 14.89
N ASN A 316 -10.49 6.06 15.97
CA ASN A 316 -9.10 6.06 16.41
C ASN A 316 -8.83 5.00 17.51
N THR A 317 -9.73 4.04 17.69
CA THR A 317 -9.73 3.06 18.78
C THR A 317 -9.54 1.63 18.28
N ALA A 318 -8.91 0.78 19.09
CA ALA A 318 -8.64 -0.62 18.73
C ALA A 318 -9.89 -1.52 18.66
N GLN A 319 -11.06 -1.01 19.06
CA GLN A 319 -12.34 -1.67 18.98
C GLN A 319 -13.32 -0.75 18.26
N SER A 320 -13.94 -1.24 17.18
CA SER A 320 -14.86 -0.45 16.38
C SER A 320 -16.12 -0.06 17.18
N LEU A 321 -16.57 1.19 17.01
CA LEU A 321 -17.81 1.73 17.56
C LEU A 321 -19.01 1.22 16.73
N VAL A 322 -18.82 1.06 15.42
CA VAL A 322 -19.84 0.54 14.49
C VAL A 322 -19.75 -0.98 14.39
N ASN A 323 -20.68 -1.67 15.06
CA ASN A 323 -20.89 -3.10 14.86
C ASN A 323 -21.65 -3.36 13.55
N LEU A 324 -20.89 -3.61 12.48
CA LEU A 324 -21.40 -3.92 11.15
C LEU A 324 -22.25 -5.21 11.10
N GLU A 325 -21.94 -6.21 11.92
CA GLU A 325 -22.69 -7.48 11.95
C GLU A 325 -24.10 -7.27 12.51
N SER A 326 -24.23 -6.53 13.62
CA SER A 326 -25.54 -6.23 14.21
C SER A 326 -26.31 -5.18 13.42
N SER A 327 -25.62 -4.25 12.75
CA SER A 327 -26.23 -3.32 11.77
C SER A 327 -26.84 -4.10 10.59
N GLU A 328 -26.09 -5.00 9.95
CA GLU A 328 -26.58 -5.84 8.85
C GLU A 328 -27.75 -6.74 9.31
N ALA A 329 -27.69 -7.27 10.52
CA ALA A 329 -28.77 -8.07 11.11
C ALA A 329 -30.06 -7.28 11.43
N ALA A 330 -29.97 -5.95 11.57
CA ALA A 330 -31.13 -5.05 11.68
C ALA A 330 -31.60 -4.55 10.30
N ALA A 331 -30.69 -4.44 9.34
CA ALA A 331 -30.98 -4.05 7.96
C ALA A 331 -31.56 -5.19 7.11
N THR A 332 -31.31 -6.45 7.44
CA THR A 332 -31.71 -7.61 6.64
C THR A 332 -32.52 -8.63 7.44
N ASN A 333 -33.44 -9.33 6.77
CA ASN A 333 -33.95 -10.59 7.32
C ASN A 333 -32.85 -11.64 7.17
N LYS A 334 -32.48 -12.31 8.27
CA LYS A 334 -31.44 -13.37 8.30
C LYS A 334 -31.75 -14.61 7.44
N SER A 335 -32.81 -14.60 6.63
CA SER A 335 -33.28 -15.70 5.78
C SER A 335 -32.34 -16.04 4.63
N ASP A 336 -31.64 -15.05 4.08
CA ASP A 336 -30.99 -15.18 2.76
C ASP A 336 -29.55 -15.72 2.86
N GLY A 337 -29.00 -15.76 4.08
CA GLY A 337 -27.69 -16.31 4.39
C GLY A 337 -26.50 -15.43 3.98
N TYR A 338 -25.40 -15.52 4.71
CA TYR A 338 -24.18 -14.78 4.37
C TYR A 338 -23.45 -15.44 3.19
N ARG A 339 -23.30 -14.71 2.08
CA ARG A 339 -22.43 -15.12 0.97
C ARG A 339 -20.99 -14.69 1.26
N LEU A 340 -20.09 -15.66 1.43
CA LEU A 340 -18.65 -15.39 1.53
C LEU A 340 -18.12 -14.74 0.23
N LEU A 341 -17.76 -13.47 0.31
CA LEU A 341 -17.01 -12.77 -0.72
C LEU A 341 -15.58 -13.30 -0.78
N LYS A 342 -15.12 -13.66 -1.98
CA LYS A 342 -13.76 -14.13 -2.27
C LYS A 342 -13.11 -13.19 -3.29
N GLY A 343 -11.78 -13.13 -3.30
CA GLY A 343 -11.04 -12.30 -4.27
C GLY A 343 -10.98 -10.81 -3.92
N LEU A 344 -11.18 -10.45 -2.64
CA LEU A 344 -10.86 -9.10 -2.17
C LEU A 344 -9.35 -8.85 -2.34
N PRO A 345 -8.93 -7.64 -2.73
CA PRO A 345 -7.52 -7.31 -2.87
C PRO A 345 -6.80 -7.41 -1.53
N THR A 346 -5.62 -8.03 -1.53
CA THR A 346 -4.75 -8.05 -0.34
C THR A 346 -4.23 -6.65 -0.03
N TYR A 347 -3.81 -6.44 1.23
CA TYR A 347 -3.11 -5.21 1.63
C TYR A 347 -1.97 -4.87 0.67
N ARG A 348 -1.96 -3.64 0.14
CA ARG A 348 -0.91 -3.16 -0.77
C ARG A 348 0.23 -2.57 0.04
N TRP A 349 1.24 -3.42 0.30
CA TRP A 349 2.50 -2.97 0.91
C TRP A 349 3.18 -1.90 0.06
N ASN A 350 3.69 -0.84 0.69
CA ASN A 350 4.52 0.13 0.00
C ASN A 350 5.91 -0.48 -0.25
N HIS A 351 6.24 -0.66 -1.54
CA HIS A 351 7.53 -1.18 -2.01
C HIS A 351 8.43 -0.13 -2.69
N GLU A 352 8.11 1.16 -2.59
CA GLU A 352 8.93 2.28 -3.14
C GLU A 352 10.37 2.23 -2.64
N ARG A 353 10.58 1.79 -1.39
CA ARG A 353 11.90 1.63 -0.80
C ARG A 353 12.34 0.16 -0.84
N THR A 354 13.42 -0.11 -1.57
CA THR A 354 14.13 -1.39 -1.48
C THR A 354 14.99 -1.43 -0.22
N TYR A 355 14.71 -2.37 0.68
CA TYR A 355 15.48 -2.59 1.92
C TYR A 355 16.64 -3.59 1.75
N TRP A 356 16.78 -4.20 0.57
CA TRP A 356 17.85 -5.15 0.26
C TRP A 356 19.18 -4.44 -0.04
N ARG A 357 20.25 -4.83 0.67
CA ARG A 357 21.62 -4.35 0.41
C ARG A 357 22.56 -5.55 0.19
N GLU A 358 23.00 -5.73 -1.05
CA GLU A 358 23.95 -6.77 -1.46
C GLU A 358 25.30 -6.14 -1.81
N SER A 359 26.42 -6.74 -1.36
CA SER A 359 27.75 -6.24 -1.70
C SER A 359 28.07 -6.46 -3.19
N ARG A 360 28.89 -5.57 -3.79
CA ARG A 360 29.34 -5.72 -5.19
C ARG A 360 30.03 -7.07 -5.43
N HIS A 361 30.78 -7.56 -4.44
CA HIS A 361 31.47 -8.85 -4.46
C HIS A 361 30.47 -10.02 -4.56
N SER A 362 29.55 -10.13 -3.59
CA SER A 362 28.52 -11.17 -3.56
C SER A 362 27.65 -11.15 -4.83
N ARG A 363 27.22 -9.96 -5.25
CA ARG A 363 26.44 -9.78 -6.48
C ARG A 363 27.22 -10.27 -7.72
N ARG A 364 28.52 -9.95 -7.84
CA ARG A 364 29.35 -10.40 -8.98
C ARG A 364 29.54 -11.92 -9.01
N LEU A 365 29.74 -12.57 -7.87
CA LEU A 365 29.79 -14.04 -7.78
C LEU A 365 28.46 -14.67 -8.23
N ARG A 366 27.35 -14.23 -7.64
CA ARG A 366 26.02 -14.79 -7.87
C ARG A 366 25.46 -14.51 -9.27
N THR A 367 25.86 -13.40 -9.92
CA THR A 367 25.35 -12.98 -11.24
C THR A 367 26.39 -13.10 -12.37
N ARG A 368 27.41 -13.95 -12.19
CA ARG A 368 28.44 -14.26 -13.20
C ARG A 368 27.78 -14.72 -14.51
N LYS A 369 27.98 -13.95 -15.59
CA LYS A 369 27.40 -14.20 -16.92
C LYS A 369 28.24 -15.12 -17.81
N ALA A 370 29.57 -15.11 -17.64
CA ALA A 370 30.48 -15.92 -18.46
C ALA A 370 30.57 -17.36 -17.93
N ARG A 371 30.69 -18.32 -18.86
CA ARG A 371 31.06 -19.71 -18.55
C ARG A 371 32.47 -19.73 -17.94
N VAL A 372 32.72 -20.66 -17.02
CA VAL A 372 34.05 -20.91 -16.47
C VAL A 372 34.91 -21.53 -17.58
N ASN A 373 36.07 -20.95 -17.86
CA ASN A 373 37.01 -21.53 -18.82
C ASN A 373 37.77 -22.69 -18.13
N PRO A 374 37.94 -23.87 -18.76
CA PRO A 374 38.53 -25.04 -18.09
C PRO A 374 39.97 -24.86 -17.59
N ILE A 375 40.80 -24.05 -18.27
CA ILE A 375 42.24 -23.87 -17.92
C ILE A 375 42.54 -22.54 -17.22
N LEU A 376 41.66 -21.55 -17.36
CA LEU A 376 41.80 -20.21 -16.78
C LEU A 376 40.90 -20.00 -15.54
N GLY A 377 39.74 -20.65 -15.50
CA GLY A 377 38.75 -20.51 -14.44
C GLY A 377 37.77 -19.36 -14.64
N ALA A 378 37.44 -18.68 -13.54
CA ALA A 378 36.45 -17.61 -13.49
C ALA A 378 37.08 -16.28 -13.07
N VAL A 379 36.64 -15.18 -13.68
CA VAL A 379 37.04 -13.81 -13.34
C VAL A 379 36.68 -13.52 -11.87
N GLU A 380 37.65 -13.09 -11.06
CA GLU A 380 37.40 -12.68 -9.68
C GLU A 380 36.62 -11.36 -9.59
N PRO A 381 35.70 -11.19 -8.62
CA PRO A 381 34.94 -9.95 -8.44
C PRO A 381 35.79 -8.69 -8.31
N GLU A 382 37.00 -8.83 -7.77
CA GLU A 382 38.02 -7.81 -7.51
C GLU A 382 38.64 -7.26 -8.80
N SER A 383 38.51 -7.97 -9.93
CA SER A 383 39.07 -7.56 -11.23
C SER A 383 38.63 -6.15 -11.67
N SER A 384 39.61 -5.40 -12.17
CA SER A 384 39.58 -3.98 -12.51
C SER A 384 40.12 -3.73 -13.94
N MET A 385 39.97 -2.53 -14.48
CA MET A 385 40.43 -2.26 -15.85
C MET A 385 41.96 -2.38 -16.01
N THR A 386 42.76 -2.14 -14.97
CA THR A 386 44.23 -2.21 -15.02
C THR A 386 44.80 -3.56 -14.58
N GLN A 387 43.98 -4.40 -13.93
CA GLN A 387 44.36 -5.75 -13.50
C GLN A 387 43.15 -6.68 -13.54
N GLN A 388 43.22 -7.74 -14.36
CA GLN A 388 42.24 -8.82 -14.43
C GLN A 388 42.80 -10.06 -13.76
N ARG A 389 41.98 -10.74 -12.95
CA ARG A 389 42.36 -11.94 -12.21
C ARG A 389 41.35 -13.05 -12.48
N TRP A 390 41.84 -14.26 -12.65
CA TRP A 390 41.05 -15.47 -12.79
C TRP A 390 41.52 -16.53 -11.81
N ARG A 391 40.55 -17.19 -11.18
CA ARG A 391 40.79 -18.25 -10.20
C ARG A 391 40.17 -19.55 -10.69
N ASN A 392 40.93 -20.63 -10.58
CA ASN A 392 40.48 -21.99 -10.89
C ASN A 392 41.07 -23.00 -9.91
N VAL A 393 40.53 -24.22 -9.90
CA VAL A 393 41.17 -25.38 -9.28
C VAL A 393 41.32 -26.45 -10.35
N LEU A 394 42.54 -26.64 -10.86
CA LEU A 394 42.81 -27.62 -11.90
C LEU A 394 42.83 -29.03 -11.29
N ARG A 395 41.96 -29.91 -11.79
CA ARG A 395 41.88 -31.32 -11.41
C ARG A 395 42.23 -32.18 -12.62
N GLY A 396 43.02 -33.24 -12.41
CA GLY A 396 43.54 -34.07 -13.51
C GLY A 396 42.41 -34.72 -14.30
N ARG A 397 41.39 -35.21 -13.59
CA ARG A 397 40.20 -35.83 -14.18
C ARG A 397 39.30 -34.86 -14.97
N GLU A 398 39.41 -33.55 -14.72
CA GLU A 398 38.55 -32.50 -15.32
C GLU A 398 39.17 -31.88 -16.58
N ILE A 399 40.40 -32.29 -16.91
CA ILE A 399 41.17 -31.82 -18.08
C ILE A 399 41.59 -33.07 -18.89
N PRO A 400 40.73 -33.61 -19.78
CA PRO A 400 40.89 -34.97 -20.33
C PRO A 400 42.21 -35.22 -21.08
N TRP A 401 42.79 -34.17 -21.69
CA TRP A 401 44.07 -34.28 -22.40
C TRP A 401 45.29 -34.29 -21.48
N LEU A 402 45.19 -33.83 -20.23
CA LEU A 402 46.33 -33.55 -19.36
C LEU A 402 47.13 -34.81 -19.00
N ALA A 403 46.46 -35.94 -18.79
CA ALA A 403 47.10 -37.23 -18.54
C ALA A 403 48.01 -37.71 -19.69
N GLY A 404 47.89 -37.11 -20.89
CA GLY A 404 48.74 -37.37 -22.04
C GLY A 404 50.10 -36.65 -22.03
N HIS A 405 50.33 -35.72 -21.08
CA HIS A 405 51.60 -35.03 -20.91
C HIS A 405 52.33 -35.55 -19.67
N GLN A 406 53.06 -36.66 -19.83
CA GLN A 406 53.82 -37.29 -18.74
C GLN A 406 55.32 -37.07 -18.89
N LEU A 407 55.97 -36.67 -17.79
CA LEU A 407 57.41 -36.54 -17.67
C LEU A 407 57.88 -37.40 -16.49
N GLN A 408 58.81 -38.32 -16.74
CA GLN A 408 59.34 -39.28 -15.76
C GLN A 408 58.24 -40.03 -14.99
N GLY A 409 57.20 -40.46 -15.71
CA GLY A 409 56.05 -41.19 -15.16
C GLY A 409 55.06 -40.33 -14.34
N ARG A 410 55.21 -39.00 -14.33
CA ARG A 410 54.29 -38.07 -13.64
C ARG A 410 53.54 -37.20 -14.63
N THR A 411 52.25 -36.98 -14.38
CA THR A 411 51.47 -35.98 -15.13
C THR A 411 51.92 -34.58 -14.73
N VAL A 412 52.43 -33.80 -15.69
CA VAL A 412 52.93 -32.44 -15.47
C VAL A 412 52.12 -31.47 -16.33
N PHE A 413 51.80 -30.27 -15.83
CA PHE A 413 51.19 -29.25 -16.67
C PHE A 413 52.15 -28.83 -17.79
N PRO A 414 51.75 -28.92 -19.07
CA PRO A 414 52.64 -28.59 -20.18
C PRO A 414 53.02 -27.11 -20.14
N ALA A 415 54.23 -26.79 -20.61
CA ALA A 415 54.70 -25.40 -20.78
C ALA A 415 53.71 -24.57 -21.62
N THR A 416 53.15 -25.20 -22.64
CA THR A 416 52.13 -24.64 -23.54
C THR A 416 50.76 -24.48 -22.90
N GLY A 417 50.51 -25.14 -21.76
CA GLY A 417 49.32 -24.93 -20.95
C GLY A 417 49.26 -23.51 -20.40
N TYR A 418 50.38 -22.99 -19.86
CA TYR A 418 50.45 -21.61 -19.37
C TYR A 418 50.21 -20.60 -20.51
N VAL A 419 50.81 -20.84 -21.68
CA VAL A 419 50.61 -20.02 -22.90
C VAL A 419 49.15 -20.06 -23.36
N SER A 420 48.51 -21.22 -23.33
CA SER A 420 47.09 -21.37 -23.70
C SER A 420 46.18 -20.65 -22.71
N THR A 421 46.47 -20.72 -21.41
CA THR A 421 45.75 -19.95 -20.37
C THR A 421 45.94 -18.44 -20.54
N LEU A 422 47.15 -17.98 -20.89
CA LEU A 422 47.42 -16.58 -21.24
C LEU A 422 46.56 -16.12 -22.43
N ILE A 423 46.51 -16.90 -23.51
CA ILE A 423 45.69 -16.59 -24.69
C ILE A 423 44.20 -16.49 -24.32
N GLU A 424 43.69 -17.40 -23.49
CA GLU A 424 42.31 -17.33 -22.99
C GLU A 424 42.07 -16.11 -22.07
N ALA A 425 43.06 -15.70 -21.27
CA ALA A 425 42.99 -14.50 -20.44
C ALA A 425 42.92 -13.23 -21.31
N VAL A 426 43.72 -13.17 -22.38
CA VAL A 426 43.69 -12.08 -23.39
C VAL A 426 42.30 -11.97 -24.04
N ARG A 427 41.68 -13.09 -24.42
CA ARG A 427 40.33 -13.12 -25.00
C ARG A 427 39.25 -12.59 -24.05
N GLN A 428 39.45 -12.73 -22.73
CA GLN A 428 38.52 -12.26 -21.71
C GLN A 428 38.76 -10.81 -21.25
N LEU A 429 39.76 -10.10 -21.79
CA LEU A 429 40.01 -8.70 -21.45
C LEU A 429 38.84 -7.78 -21.90
N PRO A 430 38.28 -6.94 -21.00
CA PRO A 430 37.26 -5.96 -21.38
C PRO A 430 37.68 -4.99 -22.48
N GLN A 431 38.98 -4.73 -22.64
CA GLN A 431 39.56 -3.86 -23.67
C GLN A 431 39.59 -4.49 -25.08
N VAL A 432 39.45 -5.82 -25.14
CA VAL A 432 39.40 -6.65 -26.36
C VAL A 432 37.95 -7.01 -26.70
N ALA A 433 37.04 -7.06 -25.71
CA ALA A 433 35.62 -7.35 -25.90
C ALA A 433 34.99 -6.41 -26.96
N GLY A 434 34.53 -7.00 -28.08
CA GLY A 434 33.94 -6.28 -29.21
C GLY A 434 34.93 -5.86 -30.31
N GLY A 435 36.22 -6.20 -30.20
CA GLY A 435 37.22 -6.05 -31.25
C GLY A 435 37.84 -7.38 -31.66
N THR A 436 38.53 -7.40 -32.80
CA THR A 436 39.31 -8.54 -33.27
C THR A 436 40.78 -8.43 -32.82
N ILE A 437 41.38 -9.58 -32.50
CA ILE A 437 42.82 -9.68 -32.21
C ILE A 437 43.54 -9.95 -33.52
N HIS A 438 44.54 -9.12 -33.84
CA HIS A 438 45.38 -9.25 -35.03
C HIS A 438 46.58 -10.19 -34.77
N LEU A 439 47.24 -9.98 -33.63
CA LEU A 439 48.41 -10.73 -33.17
C LEU A 439 48.45 -10.70 -31.64
N ILE A 440 48.89 -11.80 -31.03
CA ILE A 440 49.33 -11.86 -29.63
C ILE A 440 50.82 -12.16 -29.67
N ASP A 441 51.64 -11.19 -29.28
CA ASP A 441 53.08 -11.39 -29.08
C ASP A 441 53.33 -11.72 -27.60
N ILE A 442 54.16 -12.73 -27.36
CA ILE A 442 54.47 -13.26 -26.03
C ILE A 442 56.00 -13.30 -25.91
N SER A 443 56.53 -12.43 -25.07
CA SER A 443 57.96 -12.29 -24.81
C SER A 443 58.28 -12.57 -23.34
N SER A 444 59.57 -12.72 -23.01
CA SER A 444 60.04 -12.94 -21.63
C SER A 444 59.37 -14.13 -20.92
N PHE A 445 58.90 -15.15 -21.65
CA PHE A 445 58.17 -16.28 -21.07
C PHE A 445 59.09 -17.13 -20.20
N CYS A 446 58.77 -17.19 -18.91
CA CYS A 446 59.53 -17.88 -17.88
C CYS A 446 58.63 -18.90 -17.17
N ILE A 447 59.12 -20.13 -16.98
CA ILE A 447 58.53 -21.12 -16.08
C ILE A 447 59.50 -21.28 -14.91
N LEU A 448 59.03 -20.93 -13.71
CA LEU A 448 59.81 -20.96 -12.48
C LEU A 448 59.64 -22.30 -11.74
N GLN A 449 58.47 -22.92 -11.86
CA GLN A 449 58.14 -24.17 -11.19
C GLN A 449 57.22 -25.03 -12.07
N ALA A 450 57.45 -26.33 -12.11
CA ALA A 450 56.58 -27.28 -12.80
C ALA A 450 55.42 -27.72 -11.88
N MET A 451 54.17 -27.59 -12.33
CA MET A 451 53.01 -28.16 -11.64
C MET A 451 52.88 -29.64 -11.96
N SER A 452 53.10 -30.51 -10.97
CA SER A 452 52.91 -31.96 -11.09
C SER A 452 51.60 -32.37 -10.42
N PHE A 453 50.78 -33.14 -11.13
CA PHE A 453 49.52 -33.68 -10.60
C PHE A 453 49.76 -35.03 -9.95
N GLY A 454 49.19 -35.23 -8.76
CA GLY A 454 49.20 -36.53 -8.07
C GLY A 454 47.98 -37.38 -8.40
N GLU A 455 48.06 -38.66 -8.03
CA GLU A 455 46.96 -39.64 -8.16
C GLU A 455 45.79 -39.35 -7.20
N ASP A 456 46.00 -38.49 -6.21
CA ASP A 456 45.02 -38.06 -5.20
C ASP A 456 43.93 -37.12 -5.73
N ASP A 457 44.10 -36.57 -6.95
CA ASP A 457 43.22 -35.56 -7.58
C ASP A 457 42.83 -34.43 -6.60
N SER A 458 43.74 -34.04 -5.70
CA SER A 458 43.47 -33.03 -4.65
C SER A 458 43.02 -31.70 -5.27
N GLY A 459 43.54 -31.40 -6.46
CA GLY A 459 43.29 -30.19 -7.24
C GLY A 459 44.33 -29.12 -6.92
N ILE A 460 44.94 -28.55 -7.96
CA ILE A 460 45.91 -27.45 -7.81
C ILE A 460 45.14 -26.14 -7.99
N GLU A 461 45.12 -25.31 -6.96
CA GLU A 461 44.51 -24.00 -7.05
C GLU A 461 45.42 -23.06 -7.87
N ILE A 462 44.84 -22.30 -8.79
CA ILE A 462 45.57 -21.38 -9.66
C ILE A 462 44.99 -19.97 -9.61
N LEU A 463 45.87 -18.99 -9.68
CA LEU A 463 45.56 -17.58 -9.83
C LEU A 463 46.32 -17.05 -11.05
N SER A 464 45.59 -16.90 -12.16
CA SER A 464 46.11 -16.23 -13.36
C SER A 464 45.80 -14.75 -13.28
N THR A 465 46.78 -13.89 -13.52
CA THR A 465 46.63 -12.44 -13.48
C THR A 465 47.22 -11.81 -14.74
N LEU A 466 46.47 -10.90 -15.36
CA LEU A 466 47.01 -9.91 -16.29
C LEU A 466 47.04 -8.57 -15.56
N GLU A 467 48.23 -8.02 -15.36
CA GLU A 467 48.46 -6.77 -14.65
C GLU A 467 49.20 -5.73 -15.47
N THR A 468 49.22 -4.50 -14.94
CA THR A 468 49.76 -3.33 -15.65
C THR A 468 49.13 -3.15 -17.05
N ILE A 469 47.85 -3.51 -17.20
CA ILE A 469 47.13 -3.47 -18.48
C ILE A 469 47.06 -2.02 -18.97
N ARG A 470 47.75 -1.73 -20.07
CA ARG A 470 47.79 -0.41 -20.73
C ARG A 470 47.37 -0.55 -22.19
N LYS A 471 46.37 0.22 -22.60
CA LYS A 471 45.92 0.30 -24.00
C LYS A 471 46.46 1.57 -24.65
N ASP A 472 47.17 1.40 -25.76
CA ASP A 472 47.57 2.46 -26.68
C ASP A 472 46.56 2.48 -27.85
N ASN A 473 45.77 3.55 -27.95
CA ASN A 473 44.76 3.68 -29.00
C ASN A 473 45.36 4.08 -30.36
N GLU A 474 46.51 4.78 -30.37
CA GLU A 474 47.17 5.23 -31.60
C GLU A 474 47.84 4.05 -32.29
N ARG A 475 48.57 3.23 -31.51
CA ARG A 475 49.21 2.00 -31.99
C ARG A 475 48.26 0.81 -32.09
N ARG A 476 47.05 0.95 -31.54
CA ARG A 476 46.04 -0.11 -31.39
C ARG A 476 46.58 -1.33 -30.63
N THR A 477 47.49 -1.13 -29.67
CA THR A 477 48.07 -2.21 -28.87
C THR A 477 47.55 -2.21 -27.42
N ILE A 478 47.59 -3.37 -26.78
CA ILE A 478 47.44 -3.53 -25.34
C ILE A 478 48.67 -4.25 -24.82
N ARG A 479 49.33 -3.69 -23.80
CA ARG A 479 50.45 -4.31 -23.10
C ARG A 479 50.02 -4.71 -21.69
N ALA A 480 50.44 -5.89 -21.26
CA ALA A 480 50.24 -6.38 -19.90
C ALA A 480 51.40 -7.31 -19.49
N HIS A 481 51.58 -7.48 -18.19
CA HIS A 481 52.39 -8.55 -17.63
C HIS A 481 51.46 -9.69 -17.20
N PHE A 482 51.76 -10.92 -17.59
CA PHE A 482 51.05 -12.12 -17.21
C PHE A 482 51.79 -12.81 -16.08
N THR A 483 51.08 -13.13 -15.00
CA THR A 483 51.56 -13.98 -13.92
C THR A 483 50.60 -15.14 -13.70
N TYR A 484 51.17 -16.33 -13.53
CA TYR A 484 50.45 -17.54 -13.21
C TYR A 484 51.02 -18.08 -11.91
N SER A 485 50.23 -18.04 -10.84
CA SER A 485 50.60 -18.59 -9.55
C SER A 485 49.76 -19.82 -9.22
N SER A 486 50.36 -20.78 -8.52
CA SER A 486 49.69 -22.01 -8.07
C SER A 486 49.86 -22.22 -6.57
N ALA A 487 48.88 -22.84 -5.93
CA ALA A 487 48.97 -23.40 -4.60
C ALA A 487 48.53 -24.87 -4.66
N SER A 488 49.27 -25.77 -4.01
CA SER A 488 49.03 -27.21 -4.07
C SER A 488 47.81 -27.67 -3.27
N GLY A 489 47.34 -26.84 -2.32
CA GLY A 489 46.24 -27.15 -1.42
C GLY A 489 46.52 -28.28 -0.42
N ARG A 490 47.77 -28.79 -0.37
CA ARG A 490 48.16 -29.93 0.49
C ARG A 490 48.57 -29.52 1.91
N ASP A 491 49.02 -28.29 2.10
CA ASP A 491 49.24 -27.67 3.41
C ASP A 491 48.27 -26.47 3.54
N PRO A 492 47.50 -26.34 4.64
CA PRO A 492 46.64 -25.18 4.87
C PRO A 492 47.40 -23.83 4.99
N ASN A 493 48.73 -23.85 5.12
CA ASN A 493 49.61 -22.68 5.07
C ASN A 493 50.22 -22.44 3.68
N ASP A 494 49.92 -23.27 2.68
CA ASP A 494 50.47 -23.14 1.33
C ASP A 494 49.95 -21.86 0.64
N GLY A 495 50.89 -20.98 0.29
CA GLY A 495 50.59 -19.73 -0.40
C GLY A 495 50.60 -19.90 -1.92
N PHE A 496 50.08 -18.91 -2.64
CA PHE A 496 50.28 -18.83 -4.08
C PHE A 496 51.76 -18.58 -4.41
N VAL A 497 52.41 -19.56 -5.04
CA VAL A 497 53.79 -19.45 -5.55
C VAL A 497 53.75 -19.11 -7.04
N LEU A 498 54.56 -18.15 -7.48
CA LEU A 498 54.67 -17.78 -8.90
C LEU A 498 55.27 -18.94 -9.71
N THR A 499 54.48 -19.49 -10.61
CA THR A 499 54.76 -20.70 -11.39
C THR A 499 55.30 -20.37 -12.77
N ALA A 500 54.69 -19.38 -13.44
CA ALA A 500 55.12 -18.87 -14.74
C ALA A 500 54.80 -17.38 -14.88
N SER A 501 55.54 -16.69 -15.75
CA SER A 501 55.27 -15.30 -16.13
C SER A 501 55.59 -15.04 -17.60
N ALA A 502 55.02 -13.97 -18.16
CA ALA A 502 55.29 -13.51 -19.52
C ALA A 502 54.98 -12.03 -19.67
N ASP A 503 55.63 -11.35 -20.63
CA ASP A 503 55.15 -10.08 -21.14
C ASP A 503 54.29 -10.33 -22.38
N VAL A 504 53.14 -9.66 -22.48
CA VAL A 504 52.23 -9.80 -23.63
C VAL A 504 51.92 -8.45 -24.27
N GLU A 505 52.08 -8.38 -25.60
CA GLU A 505 51.62 -7.28 -26.44
C GLU A 505 50.55 -7.79 -27.44
N ILE A 506 49.36 -7.21 -27.36
CA ILE A 506 48.18 -7.60 -28.14
C ILE A 506 47.93 -6.50 -29.17
N LEU A 507 48.04 -6.82 -30.45
CA LEU A 507 47.72 -5.89 -31.53
C LEU A 507 46.25 -6.10 -31.97
N LEU A 508 45.47 -5.02 -32.04
CA LEU A 508 44.03 -5.07 -32.34
C LEU A 508 43.73 -4.75 -33.80
N GLY A 509 43.07 -5.65 -34.52
CA GLY A 509 42.85 -5.55 -35.96
C GLY A 509 42.37 -6.87 -36.59
N GLU A 510 42.03 -6.85 -37.88
CA GLU A 510 41.50 -8.03 -38.57
C GLU A 510 42.56 -9.12 -38.74
N PRO A 511 42.32 -10.39 -38.37
CA PRO A 511 43.33 -11.44 -38.45
C PRO A 511 43.89 -11.61 -39.87
N SER A 512 45.22 -11.69 -40.01
CA SER A 512 45.87 -11.96 -41.30
C SER A 512 46.91 -13.08 -41.23
N LYS A 513 46.90 -13.96 -42.24
CA LYS A 513 47.88 -15.03 -42.41
C LYS A 513 49.29 -14.51 -42.75
N SER A 514 49.41 -13.26 -43.20
CA SER A 514 50.70 -12.67 -43.61
C SER A 514 51.55 -12.11 -42.44
N LEU A 515 51.03 -12.19 -41.20
CA LEU A 515 51.70 -11.64 -40.01
C LEU A 515 52.73 -12.61 -39.42
N LEU A 516 52.48 -13.91 -39.56
CA LEU A 516 53.42 -14.94 -39.15
C LEU A 516 54.47 -15.14 -40.26
N PRO A 517 55.73 -15.48 -39.91
CA PRO A 517 56.78 -15.76 -40.89
C PRO A 517 56.32 -16.81 -41.91
N ALA A 518 56.51 -16.52 -43.20
CA ALA A 518 56.19 -17.46 -44.27
C ALA A 518 57.01 -18.76 -44.11
N ARG A 519 56.37 -19.91 -44.36
CA ARG A 519 57.05 -21.21 -44.31
C ARG A 519 58.22 -21.21 -45.30
N GLN A 520 59.43 -21.42 -44.79
CA GLN A 520 60.62 -21.53 -45.64
C GLN A 520 60.51 -22.74 -46.57
N ALA A 521 61.16 -22.67 -47.74
CA ALA A 521 61.25 -23.80 -48.65
C ALA A 521 61.90 -25.00 -47.95
N GLU A 522 61.41 -26.21 -48.25
CA GLU A 522 61.89 -27.42 -47.59
C GLU A 522 63.38 -27.67 -47.92
N PRO A 523 64.25 -27.86 -46.90
CA PRO A 523 65.67 -28.11 -47.15
C PRO A 523 65.88 -29.39 -47.97
N PRO A 524 66.84 -29.43 -48.91
CA PRO A 524 67.22 -30.68 -49.57
C PRO A 524 67.86 -31.64 -48.58
N ASN A 525 67.82 -32.95 -48.89
CA ASN A 525 68.46 -34.04 -48.16
C ASN A 525 67.98 -34.12 -46.69
N LEU A 526 66.65 -34.20 -46.50
CA LEU A 526 66.06 -34.63 -45.23
C LEU A 526 65.92 -36.15 -45.22
N VAL A 527 66.05 -36.74 -44.03
CA VAL A 527 65.82 -38.17 -43.76
C VAL A 527 64.43 -38.32 -43.16
N ASP A 528 63.64 -39.28 -43.67
CA ASP A 528 62.33 -39.63 -43.11
C ASP A 528 62.48 -40.35 -41.75
N VAL A 529 61.62 -39.98 -40.81
CA VAL A 529 61.55 -40.54 -39.47
C VAL A 529 60.10 -40.96 -39.20
N THR A 530 59.90 -42.19 -38.71
CA THR A 530 58.58 -42.63 -38.24
C THR A 530 58.26 -41.99 -36.89
N ASP A 531 57.02 -41.56 -36.74
CA ASP A 531 56.41 -41.12 -35.48
C ASP A 531 56.62 -42.13 -34.34
N ASP A 532 56.36 -43.42 -34.56
CA ASP A 532 56.61 -44.49 -33.58
C ASP A 532 58.06 -44.50 -33.06
N ARG A 533 59.05 -44.32 -33.95
CA ARG A 533 60.48 -44.30 -33.59
C ARG A 533 60.83 -43.03 -32.81
N PHE A 534 60.30 -41.88 -33.22
CA PHE A 534 60.52 -40.61 -32.53
C PHE A 534 59.93 -40.61 -31.12
N TYR A 535 58.66 -40.99 -30.98
CA TYR A 535 58.00 -41.05 -29.69
C TYR A 535 58.50 -42.20 -28.81
N GLY A 536 58.96 -43.32 -29.39
CA GLY A 536 59.67 -44.38 -28.67
C GLY A 536 60.94 -43.86 -28.00
N THR A 537 61.84 -43.21 -28.75
CA THR A 537 63.06 -42.62 -28.17
C THR A 537 62.75 -41.55 -27.12
N LEU A 538 61.69 -40.75 -27.31
CA LEU A 538 61.25 -39.80 -26.29
C LEU A 538 60.75 -40.51 -25.01
N ALA A 539 60.01 -41.60 -25.14
CA ALA A 539 59.55 -42.40 -24.00
C ALA A 539 60.72 -43.02 -23.22
N ASP A 540 61.76 -43.53 -23.91
CA ASP A 540 62.99 -44.05 -23.29
C ASP A 540 63.75 -42.96 -22.49
N LEU A 541 63.70 -41.72 -22.95
CA LEU A 541 64.23 -40.54 -22.25
C LEU A 541 63.30 -40.02 -21.13
N GLY A 542 62.17 -40.68 -20.89
CA GLY A 542 61.20 -40.36 -19.84
C GLY A 542 60.06 -39.41 -20.26
N TYR A 543 59.91 -39.08 -21.54
CA TYR A 543 58.83 -38.25 -22.06
C TYR A 543 57.66 -39.13 -22.54
N GLY A 544 56.79 -39.50 -21.60
CA GLY A 544 55.62 -40.37 -21.81
C GLY A 544 54.44 -39.66 -22.49
N TYR A 545 54.67 -39.06 -23.66
CA TYR A 545 53.62 -38.38 -24.42
C TYR A 545 52.60 -39.38 -24.98
N THR A 546 51.31 -39.10 -24.80
CA THR A 546 50.20 -39.88 -25.40
C THR A 546 49.04 -38.96 -25.82
N GLY A 547 48.13 -39.49 -26.65
CA GLY A 547 46.93 -38.77 -27.08
C GLY A 547 47.28 -37.46 -27.80
N PRO A 548 46.67 -36.30 -27.45
CA PRO A 548 46.94 -35.02 -28.10
C PRO A 548 48.38 -34.49 -28.01
N PHE A 549 49.27 -35.13 -27.26
CA PHE A 549 50.70 -34.79 -27.20
C PHE A 549 51.57 -35.62 -28.15
N GLN A 550 51.03 -36.70 -28.74
CA GLN A 550 51.61 -37.35 -29.92
C GLN A 550 51.13 -36.64 -31.19
N ALA A 551 51.41 -35.34 -31.29
CA ALA A 551 50.84 -34.48 -32.32
C ALA A 551 51.65 -34.43 -33.62
N LEU A 552 52.91 -34.89 -33.62
CA LEU A 552 53.78 -34.78 -34.80
C LEU A 552 53.67 -36.00 -35.72
N TYR A 553 53.51 -35.74 -37.02
CA TYR A 553 53.52 -36.77 -38.08
C TYR A 553 54.19 -36.27 -39.37
N GLY A 554 54.53 -37.18 -40.27
CA GLY A 554 55.25 -36.86 -41.53
C GLY A 554 56.64 -36.27 -41.28
N LEU A 555 57.39 -36.86 -40.34
CA LEU A 555 58.63 -36.31 -39.79
C LEU A 555 59.79 -36.46 -40.77
N ARG A 556 60.45 -35.35 -41.08
CA ARG A 556 61.63 -35.31 -41.95
C ARG A 556 62.69 -34.40 -41.34
N ARG A 557 63.93 -34.88 -41.18
CA ARG A 557 64.97 -34.14 -40.44
C ARG A 557 66.34 -34.14 -41.08
N LYS A 558 67.18 -33.23 -40.61
CA LYS A 558 68.65 -33.29 -40.61
C LYS A 558 69.17 -32.42 -39.46
N LEU A 559 70.48 -32.44 -39.20
CA LEU A 559 71.06 -31.64 -38.11
C LEU A 559 70.68 -30.15 -38.24
N GLY A 560 70.02 -29.63 -37.21
CA GLY A 560 69.58 -28.24 -37.11
C GLY A 560 68.34 -27.88 -37.94
N LYS A 561 67.68 -28.82 -38.64
CA LYS A 561 66.43 -28.57 -39.38
C LYS A 561 65.48 -29.78 -39.36
N ALA A 562 64.25 -29.56 -38.88
CA ALA A 562 63.16 -30.52 -39.00
C ALA A 562 61.99 -29.92 -39.80
N VAL A 563 61.24 -30.80 -40.46
CA VAL A 563 59.97 -30.53 -41.13
C VAL A 563 58.99 -31.61 -40.67
N ALA A 564 57.87 -31.18 -40.09
CA ALA A 564 56.81 -32.07 -39.63
C ALA A 564 55.45 -31.41 -39.89
N GLN A 565 54.39 -32.20 -39.75
CA GLN A 565 53.00 -31.74 -39.66
C GLN A 565 52.53 -31.92 -38.22
N VAL A 566 51.71 -30.99 -37.74
CA VAL A 566 51.18 -30.98 -36.37
C VAL A 566 49.68 -31.26 -36.43
N ALA A 567 49.22 -32.25 -35.68
CA ALA A 567 47.82 -32.58 -35.53
C ALA A 567 47.10 -31.53 -34.69
N ILE A 568 45.92 -31.11 -35.15
CA ILE A 568 45.00 -30.26 -34.40
C ILE A 568 43.88 -31.18 -33.90
N PRO A 569 43.71 -31.37 -32.58
CA PRO A 569 42.64 -32.20 -32.05
C PRO A 569 41.27 -31.57 -32.34
N PRO A 570 40.19 -32.36 -32.39
CA PRO A 570 38.83 -31.84 -32.57
C PRO A 570 38.50 -30.81 -31.49
N SER A 571 38.00 -29.64 -31.90
CA SER A 571 37.60 -28.57 -30.99
C SER A 571 36.15 -28.72 -30.56
N ASP A 572 35.91 -28.75 -29.24
CA ASP A 572 34.60 -28.58 -28.62
C ASP A 572 34.48 -27.19 -27.94
N GLU A 573 33.34 -26.90 -27.29
CA GLU A 573 33.15 -25.63 -26.55
C GLU A 573 34.06 -25.47 -25.31
N SER A 574 34.69 -26.55 -24.85
CA SER A 574 35.64 -26.59 -23.72
C SER A 574 37.09 -26.39 -24.17
N THR A 575 37.36 -26.50 -25.47
CA THR A 575 38.70 -26.47 -26.04
C THR A 575 39.22 -25.02 -26.08
N PRO A 576 40.42 -24.73 -25.53
CA PRO A 576 41.03 -23.40 -25.65
C PRO A 576 41.36 -23.07 -27.11
N LEU A 577 41.44 -21.78 -27.45
CA LEU A 577 41.71 -21.32 -28.83
C LEU A 577 42.95 -21.97 -29.47
N VAL A 578 43.97 -22.23 -28.65
CA VAL A 578 45.14 -23.03 -29.00
C VAL A 578 45.17 -24.20 -28.03
N HIS A 579 45.12 -25.43 -28.55
CA HIS A 579 45.22 -26.63 -27.72
C HIS A 579 46.67 -26.83 -27.24
N PRO A 580 46.93 -27.04 -25.93
CA PRO A 580 48.28 -27.20 -25.39
C PRO A 580 49.11 -28.27 -26.11
N GLY A 581 48.53 -29.44 -26.40
CA GLY A 581 49.22 -30.52 -27.12
C GLY A 581 49.63 -30.19 -28.57
N THR A 582 48.87 -29.35 -29.29
CA THR A 582 49.25 -28.89 -30.63
C THR A 582 50.45 -27.95 -30.57
N LEU A 583 50.44 -27.00 -29.62
CA LEU A 583 51.59 -26.11 -29.41
C LEU A 583 52.80 -26.88 -28.87
N ASP A 584 52.59 -27.92 -28.06
CA ASP A 584 53.66 -28.75 -27.50
C ASP A 584 54.32 -29.60 -28.58
N GLY A 585 53.53 -30.17 -29.51
CA GLY A 585 54.04 -30.81 -30.72
C GLY A 585 54.97 -29.90 -31.52
N ALA A 586 54.66 -28.60 -31.65
CA ALA A 586 55.56 -27.65 -32.31
C ALA A 586 56.90 -27.46 -31.55
N ILE A 587 56.93 -27.59 -30.22
CA ILE A 587 58.15 -27.59 -29.40
C ILE A 587 58.91 -28.93 -29.57
N GLN A 588 58.21 -30.06 -29.62
CA GLN A 588 58.79 -31.40 -29.86
C GLN A 588 59.51 -31.49 -31.22
N ALA A 589 59.23 -30.61 -32.19
CA ALA A 589 59.99 -30.54 -33.44
C ALA A 589 61.44 -30.05 -33.25
N ILE A 590 61.77 -29.42 -32.11
CA ILE A 590 63.13 -28.95 -31.77
C ILE A 590 64.08 -30.14 -31.52
N PRO A 591 63.81 -31.10 -30.59
CA PRO A 591 64.68 -32.27 -30.42
C PRO A 591 64.79 -33.12 -31.69
N LEU A 592 63.73 -33.21 -32.52
CA LEU A 592 63.77 -33.86 -33.85
C LEU A 592 64.77 -33.18 -34.81
N ALA A 593 64.97 -31.86 -34.72
CA ALA A 593 65.99 -31.17 -35.50
C ALA A 593 67.41 -31.42 -34.93
N PHE A 594 67.51 -31.60 -33.61
CA PHE A 594 68.77 -31.70 -32.87
C PHE A 594 69.42 -33.09 -33.01
N CYS A 595 68.74 -34.17 -32.62
CA CYS A 595 69.27 -35.55 -32.64
C CYS A 595 68.47 -36.46 -33.60
N ASP A 596 69.08 -37.56 -34.08
CA ASP A 596 68.31 -38.68 -34.64
C ASP A 596 67.68 -39.52 -33.53
N PRO A 597 66.49 -40.10 -33.71
CA PRO A 597 65.89 -40.99 -32.72
C PRO A 597 66.72 -42.27 -32.53
N GLY A 598 67.48 -42.33 -31.43
CA GLY A 598 68.44 -43.41 -31.15
C GLY A 598 69.92 -42.99 -31.23
N ASP A 599 70.24 -41.71 -31.44
CA ASP A 599 71.59 -41.15 -31.25
C ASP A 599 71.96 -41.00 -29.74
N GLY A 600 71.55 -41.96 -28.90
CA GLY A 600 71.70 -41.95 -27.43
C GLY A 600 72.65 -43.02 -26.91
#